data_AF-A0A382TXM1-F1
#
_entry.id   AF-A0A382TXM1-F1
#
_cell.length_a   1.000
_cell.length_b   1.000
_cell.length_c   1.000
_cell.angle_alpha   90.00
_cell.angle_beta   90.00
_cell.angle_gamma   90.00
#
_symmetry.space_group_name_H-M   'P 1'
#
loop_
_entity.id
_entity.type
_entity.pdbx_description
1 polymer ?
#
loop_
_entity_poly.entity_id
_entity_poly.type
_entity_poly.pdbx_seq_one_letter_code
_entity_poly.pdbx_strand_id
1 'polypeptide(L)'
;VVSARWPSNRLTERLGLRFPIVQAPMASATTPQLAAAVSNAGALGSLGFAFHSASAVRADCRTLREATNGSYNINFFVHREPEQDAVRDESMRTALAPFYQELGLGEVPLAQASAPPFNAEHLEAVLEMAPAVVSFHFGLPSESLFRPLRDRGIFTMSSATNVAEARALESRGVDAIIAQGFEAGGHRGTFAEPYAAGEIGTLSLVPQVVDAVSIPVIAAGGIADGRGIAAALALGAEGVQLGTAFLTCPESAVPPVYRDALNRSAA
;
A
#
# COMPACT_ATOMS: atom_id res chain seq x y z
N VAL A 1 25.39 -15.98 22.74
CA VAL A 1 24.69 -14.81 22.15
C VAL A 1 23.23 -15.19 22.03
N VAL A 2 22.39 -14.71 22.94
CA VAL A 2 20.93 -14.89 22.82
C VAL A 2 20.52 -14.03 21.64
N SER A 3 20.26 -14.62 20.46
CA SER A 3 19.67 -13.84 19.37
C SER A 3 18.33 -13.34 19.90
N ALA A 4 18.18 -12.02 20.08
CA ALA A 4 16.89 -11.44 20.40
C ALA A 4 15.94 -11.87 19.29
N ARG A 5 15.09 -12.86 19.58
CA ARG A 5 14.04 -13.28 18.65
C ARG A 5 13.09 -12.11 18.57
N TRP A 6 12.77 -11.68 17.35
CA TRP A 6 11.69 -10.75 17.12
C TRP A 6 10.43 -11.28 17.82
N PRO A 7 9.61 -10.42 18.45
CA PRO A 7 8.41 -10.89 19.12
C PRO A 7 7.50 -11.56 18.09
N SER A 8 7.11 -12.81 18.38
CA SER A 8 6.00 -13.45 17.67
C SER A 8 4.72 -12.74 18.08
N ASN A 9 3.90 -12.38 17.10
CA ASN A 9 2.62 -11.71 17.31
C ASN A 9 1.56 -12.24 16.34
N ARG A 10 0.34 -11.70 16.41
CA ARG A 10 -0.79 -12.20 15.63
C ARG A 10 -0.53 -12.11 14.13
N LEU A 11 0.15 -11.04 13.69
CA LEU A 11 0.49 -10.83 12.28
C LEU A 11 1.51 -11.85 11.79
N THR A 12 2.62 -12.05 12.51
CA THR A 12 3.67 -12.98 12.10
C THR A 12 3.20 -14.44 12.14
N GLU A 13 2.41 -14.80 13.14
CA GLU A 13 1.86 -16.16 13.27
C GLU A 13 0.84 -16.46 12.18
N ARG A 14 -0.07 -15.51 11.91
CA ARG A 14 -1.10 -15.68 10.89
C ARG A 14 -0.51 -15.80 9.48
N LEU A 15 0.57 -15.07 9.19
CA LEU A 15 1.16 -14.98 7.86
C LEU A 15 2.44 -15.81 7.68
N GLY A 16 2.89 -16.51 8.71
CA GLY A 16 4.12 -17.31 8.68
C GLY A 16 5.39 -16.47 8.49
N LEU A 17 5.42 -15.24 9.01
CA LEU A 17 6.53 -14.32 8.86
C LEU A 17 7.56 -14.50 9.99
N ARG A 18 8.83 -14.27 9.66
CA ARG A 18 9.92 -14.18 10.66
C ARG A 18 10.04 -12.77 11.23
N PHE A 19 9.78 -11.76 10.40
CA PHE A 19 9.88 -10.36 10.77
C PHE A 19 8.54 -9.67 10.55
N PRO A 20 8.06 -8.84 11.50
CA PRO A 20 6.81 -8.10 11.38
C PRO A 20 6.98 -6.87 10.46
N ILE A 21 7.58 -7.09 9.29
CA ILE A 21 7.93 -6.07 8.30
C ILE A 21 7.12 -6.36 7.04
N VAL A 22 6.44 -5.34 6.55
CA VAL A 22 5.77 -5.32 5.25
C VAL A 22 6.54 -4.36 4.36
N GLN A 23 7.03 -4.84 3.23
CA GLN A 23 7.51 -3.96 2.17
C GLN A 23 6.28 -3.36 1.49
N ALA A 24 6.15 -2.03 1.45
CA ALA A 24 4.92 -1.37 1.01
C ALA A 24 4.62 -1.60 -0.49
N PRO A 25 3.38 -1.86 -0.90
CA PRO A 25 3.03 -1.89 -2.31
C PRO A 25 3.19 -0.49 -2.92
N MET A 26 4.07 -0.32 -3.90
CA MET A 26 4.35 0.97 -4.54
C MET A 26 4.18 0.79 -6.04
N ALA A 27 3.01 1.14 -6.58
CA ALA A 27 2.52 0.71 -7.90
C ALA A 27 3.48 0.95 -9.09
N SER A 28 4.42 1.89 -9.00
CA SER A 28 5.43 2.17 -10.03
C SER A 28 6.85 1.70 -9.67
N ALA A 29 7.06 1.18 -8.46
CA ALA A 29 8.38 0.87 -7.93
C ALA A 29 8.53 -0.58 -7.46
N THR A 30 7.45 -1.25 -7.07
CA THR A 30 7.46 -2.67 -6.70
C THR A 30 7.50 -3.57 -7.92
N THR A 31 8.29 -4.64 -7.83
CA THR A 31 8.43 -5.67 -8.86
C THR A 31 8.24 -7.05 -8.23
N PRO A 32 7.91 -8.09 -9.01
CA PRO A 32 7.91 -9.47 -8.51
C PRO A 32 9.24 -9.85 -7.85
N GLN A 33 10.38 -9.36 -8.35
CA GLN A 33 11.70 -9.62 -7.79
C GLN A 33 11.87 -8.98 -6.41
N LEU A 34 11.45 -7.72 -6.23
CA LEU A 34 11.51 -7.05 -4.94
C LEU A 34 10.63 -7.74 -3.91
N ALA A 35 9.38 -8.05 -4.29
CA ALA A 35 8.45 -8.76 -3.40
C ALA A 35 9.00 -10.15 -3.02
N ALA A 36 9.53 -10.90 -3.99
CA ALA A 36 10.13 -12.22 -3.73
C ALA A 36 11.34 -12.12 -2.79
N ALA A 37 12.24 -11.15 -3.00
CA ALA A 37 13.41 -10.94 -2.15
C ALA A 37 13.02 -10.70 -0.69
N VAL A 38 12.01 -9.86 -0.46
CA VAL A 38 11.48 -9.58 0.89
C VAL A 38 10.81 -10.80 1.52
N SER A 39 9.97 -11.50 0.75
CA SER A 39 9.30 -12.73 1.22
C SER A 39 10.30 -13.83 1.58
N ASN A 40 11.33 -14.03 0.76
CA ASN A 40 12.40 -15.01 1.01
C ASN A 40 13.28 -14.62 2.21
N ALA A 41 13.41 -13.32 2.51
CA ALA A 41 14.08 -12.84 3.72
C ALA A 41 13.26 -13.09 5.00
N GLY A 42 11.98 -13.47 4.89
CA GLY A 42 11.08 -13.77 6.00
C GLY A 42 10.20 -12.61 6.44
N ALA A 43 10.09 -11.55 5.62
CA ALA A 43 9.13 -10.47 5.78
C ALA A 43 7.97 -10.63 4.77
N LEU A 44 7.03 -9.69 4.70
CA LEU A 44 5.94 -9.71 3.72
C LEU A 44 6.29 -8.81 2.53
N GLY A 45 6.62 -9.41 1.38
CA GLY A 45 6.76 -8.68 0.11
C GLY A 45 5.41 -8.27 -0.46
N SER A 46 5.33 -7.13 -1.16
CA SER A 46 4.07 -6.63 -1.74
C SER A 46 4.18 -6.17 -3.19
N LEU A 47 3.10 -6.34 -3.96
CA LEU A 47 2.92 -5.76 -5.30
C LEU A 47 1.75 -4.77 -5.32
N GLY A 48 1.95 -3.61 -5.94
CA GLY A 48 0.89 -2.61 -6.15
C GLY A 48 0.29 -2.65 -7.56
N PHE A 49 -1.01 -2.89 -7.67
CA PHE A 49 -1.71 -3.05 -8.95
C PHE A 49 -2.64 -1.88 -9.32
N ALA A 50 -2.39 -0.67 -8.81
CA ALA A 50 -3.22 0.51 -9.05
C ALA A 50 -3.54 0.80 -10.54
N PHE A 51 -2.64 0.44 -11.46
CA PHE A 51 -2.75 0.72 -12.90
C PHE A 51 -2.82 -0.54 -13.77
N HIS A 52 -3.01 -1.71 -13.17
CA HIS A 52 -2.83 -2.99 -13.86
C HIS A 52 -4.16 -3.62 -14.23
N SER A 53 -4.21 -4.29 -15.38
CA SER A 53 -5.35 -5.15 -15.74
C SER A 53 -5.29 -6.47 -14.96
N ALA A 54 -6.43 -7.16 -14.88
CA ALA A 54 -6.50 -8.50 -14.27
C ALA A 54 -5.55 -9.51 -14.94
N SER A 55 -5.20 -9.33 -16.22
CA SER A 55 -4.22 -10.18 -16.90
C SER A 55 -2.79 -9.95 -16.40
N ALA A 56 -2.42 -8.69 -16.16
CA ALA A 56 -1.12 -8.31 -15.62
C ALA A 56 -0.99 -8.78 -14.15
N VAL A 57 -2.05 -8.65 -13.35
CA VAL A 57 -2.11 -9.22 -11.99
C VAL A 57 -1.76 -10.71 -12.00
N ARG A 58 -2.36 -11.50 -12.90
CA ARG A 58 -2.07 -12.94 -13.00
C ARG A 58 -0.62 -13.22 -13.40
N ALA A 59 -0.09 -12.47 -14.36
CA ALA A 59 1.28 -12.66 -14.84
C ALA A 59 2.31 -12.38 -13.73
N ASP A 60 2.15 -11.28 -13.00
CA ASP A 60 3.07 -10.89 -11.94
C ASP A 60 2.95 -11.80 -10.72
N CYS A 61 1.74 -12.21 -10.35
CA CYS A 61 1.52 -13.19 -9.27
C CYS A 61 2.13 -14.56 -9.59
N ARG A 62 2.08 -15.02 -10.85
CA ARG A 62 2.76 -16.26 -11.26
C ARG A 62 4.27 -16.13 -11.14
N THR A 63 4.83 -15.05 -11.67
CA THR A 63 6.27 -14.74 -11.58
C THR A 63 6.72 -14.71 -10.11
N LEU A 64 5.95 -14.06 -9.25
CA LEU A 64 6.23 -13.98 -7.82
C LEU A 64 6.18 -15.36 -7.16
N ARG A 65 5.13 -16.16 -7.44
CA ARG A 65 4.97 -17.51 -6.87
C ARG A 65 6.09 -18.47 -7.30
N GLU A 66 6.65 -18.30 -8.49
CA GLU A 66 7.82 -19.07 -8.94
C GLU A 66 9.11 -18.69 -8.19
N ALA A 67 9.20 -17.45 -7.70
CA ALA A 67 10.40 -16.90 -7.06
C ALA A 67 10.40 -17.00 -5.52
N THR A 68 9.27 -17.32 -4.88
CA THR A 68 9.17 -17.43 -3.41
C THR A 68 8.16 -18.48 -2.96
N ASN A 69 8.50 -19.19 -1.87
CA ASN A 69 7.55 -20.02 -1.11
C ASN A 69 6.96 -19.29 0.11
N GLY A 70 7.42 -18.07 0.38
CA GLY A 70 6.92 -17.21 1.45
C GLY A 70 5.63 -16.48 1.07
N SER A 71 4.89 -16.05 2.10
CA SER A 71 3.69 -15.22 1.95
C SER A 71 4.00 -13.89 1.24
N TYR A 72 3.05 -13.42 0.44
CA TYR A 72 3.13 -12.11 -0.23
C TYR A 72 1.76 -11.43 -0.22
N ASN A 73 1.81 -10.11 -0.39
CA ASN A 73 0.68 -9.21 -0.47
C ASN A 73 0.50 -8.67 -1.89
N ILE A 74 -0.75 -8.49 -2.31
CA ILE A 74 -1.10 -7.74 -3.51
C ILE A 74 -2.07 -6.63 -3.17
N ASN A 75 -1.90 -5.46 -3.78
CA ASN A 75 -2.58 -4.24 -3.37
C ASN A 75 -3.40 -3.62 -4.50
N PHE A 76 -4.58 -3.11 -4.14
CA PHE A 76 -5.48 -2.41 -5.06
C PHE A 76 -6.01 -1.10 -4.48
N PHE A 77 -6.34 -0.17 -5.37
CA PHE A 77 -7.07 1.05 -5.01
C PHE A 77 -8.58 0.81 -5.08
N VAL A 78 -9.32 1.42 -4.16
CA VAL A 78 -10.79 1.34 -4.09
C VAL A 78 -11.43 2.72 -3.99
N HIS A 79 -10.84 3.69 -4.70
CA HIS A 79 -11.33 5.06 -4.77
C HIS A 79 -12.64 5.15 -5.56
N ARG A 80 -13.40 6.22 -5.30
CA ARG A 80 -14.55 6.60 -6.12
C ARG A 80 -14.05 7.05 -7.49
N GLU A 81 -14.71 6.58 -8.56
CA GLU A 81 -14.41 7.08 -9.90
C GLU A 81 -14.68 8.58 -9.99
N PRO A 82 -13.73 9.36 -10.55
CA PRO A 82 -13.91 10.80 -10.68
C PRO A 82 -15.04 11.10 -11.67
N GLU A 83 -15.89 12.07 -11.32
CA GLU A 83 -16.85 12.63 -12.26
C GLU A 83 -16.11 13.52 -13.28
N GLN A 84 -16.43 13.37 -14.56
CA GLN A 84 -15.86 14.23 -15.60
C GLN A 84 -16.42 15.65 -15.47
N ASP A 85 -15.54 16.63 -15.45
CA ASP A 85 -15.88 18.04 -15.37
C ASP A 85 -15.10 18.80 -16.45
N ALA A 86 -15.75 19.01 -17.59
CA ALA A 86 -15.13 19.65 -18.75
C ALA A 86 -14.59 21.06 -18.43
N VAL A 87 -15.18 21.78 -17.48
CA VAL A 87 -14.72 23.11 -17.08
C VAL A 87 -13.43 23.01 -16.29
N ARG A 88 -13.33 22.07 -15.34
CA ARG A 88 -12.10 21.82 -14.60
C ARG A 88 -11.01 21.25 -15.49
N ASP A 89 -11.36 20.35 -16.39
CA ASP A 89 -10.42 19.75 -17.35
C ASP A 89 -9.80 20.83 -18.23
N GLU A 90 -10.59 21.74 -18.79
CA GLU A 90 -10.08 22.83 -19.63
C GLU A 90 -9.26 23.86 -18.83
N SER A 91 -9.66 24.14 -17.59
CA SER A 91 -8.89 24.99 -16.68
C SER A 91 -7.50 24.39 -16.40
N MET A 92 -7.42 23.08 -16.15
CA MET A 92 -6.15 22.38 -15.96
C MET A 92 -5.31 22.41 -17.24
N ARG A 93 -5.92 22.18 -18.42
CA ARG A 93 -5.22 22.26 -19.71
C ARG A 93 -4.64 23.64 -19.95
N THR A 94 -5.40 24.69 -19.66
CA THR A 94 -4.93 26.08 -19.73
C THR A 94 -3.73 26.32 -18.80
N ALA A 95 -3.78 25.82 -17.58
CA ALA A 95 -2.68 25.95 -16.62
C ALA A 95 -1.41 25.18 -17.05
N LEU A 96 -1.56 24.06 -17.76
CA LEU A 96 -0.44 23.24 -18.24
C LEU A 96 0.15 23.70 -19.59
N ALA A 97 -0.59 24.49 -20.37
CA ALA A 97 -0.19 24.90 -21.72
C ALA A 97 1.18 25.62 -21.80
N PRO A 98 1.56 26.51 -20.85
CA PRO A 98 2.89 27.13 -20.89
C PRO A 98 4.04 26.12 -20.82
N PHE A 99 3.92 25.07 -20.01
CA PHE A 99 4.94 24.03 -19.89
C PHE A 99 5.05 23.17 -21.16
N TYR A 100 3.90 22.88 -21.80
CA TYR A 100 3.89 22.15 -23.07
C TYR A 100 4.56 22.96 -24.19
N GLN A 101 4.31 24.26 -24.23
CA GLN A 101 4.95 25.17 -25.17
C GLN A 101 6.46 25.26 -24.93
N GLU A 102 6.89 25.45 -23.67
CA GLU A 102 8.30 25.52 -23.29
C GLU A 102 9.06 24.26 -23.68
N LEU A 103 8.46 23.08 -23.47
CA LEU A 103 9.08 21.78 -23.72
C LEU A 103 8.87 21.26 -25.16
N GLY A 104 8.12 21.99 -26.01
CA GLY A 104 7.85 21.58 -27.39
C GLY A 104 7.01 20.30 -27.52
N LEU A 105 6.10 20.05 -26.56
CA LEU A 105 5.30 18.81 -26.46
C LEU A 105 4.01 18.81 -27.31
N GLY A 106 3.69 19.93 -27.95
CA GLY A 106 2.45 20.10 -28.71
C GLY A 106 1.27 20.53 -27.82
N GLU A 107 0.06 20.10 -28.18
CA GLU A 107 -1.15 20.44 -27.42
C GLU A 107 -1.31 19.59 -26.16
N VAL A 108 -1.87 20.18 -25.10
CA VAL A 108 -2.18 19.45 -23.87
C VAL A 108 -3.29 18.42 -24.16
N PRO A 109 -3.08 17.12 -23.86
CA PRO A 109 -4.06 16.08 -24.14
C PRO A 109 -5.34 16.25 -23.31
N LEU A 110 -6.42 15.59 -23.74
CA LEU A 110 -7.65 15.49 -22.97
C LEU A 110 -7.43 14.63 -21.73
N ALA A 111 -8.13 14.97 -20.63
CA ALA A 111 -8.10 14.18 -19.41
C ALA A 111 -8.64 12.76 -19.65
N GLN A 112 -7.97 11.77 -19.08
CA GLN A 112 -8.36 10.37 -19.13
C GLN A 112 -8.25 9.76 -17.74
N ALA A 113 -9.21 8.90 -17.37
CA ALA A 113 -9.12 8.11 -16.15
C ALA A 113 -8.01 7.06 -16.30
N SER A 114 -7.03 7.06 -15.38
CA SER A 114 -5.80 6.28 -15.52
C SER A 114 -5.74 5.02 -14.64
N ALA A 115 -6.64 4.86 -13.67
CA ALA A 115 -6.59 3.79 -12.69
C ALA A 115 -8.00 3.26 -12.36
N PRO A 116 -8.45 2.14 -12.94
CA PRO A 116 -9.72 1.55 -12.55
C PRO A 116 -9.64 1.06 -11.09
N PRO A 117 -10.68 1.27 -10.26
CA PRO A 117 -10.72 0.69 -8.92
C PRO A 117 -10.81 -0.84 -8.98
N PHE A 118 -10.58 -1.50 -7.84
CA PHE A 118 -10.79 -2.95 -7.71
C PHE A 118 -12.21 -3.33 -8.16
N ASN A 119 -12.31 -4.30 -9.07
CA ASN A 119 -13.54 -4.65 -9.77
C ASN A 119 -13.67 -6.19 -9.88
N ALA A 120 -14.70 -6.66 -10.59
CA ALA A 120 -14.98 -8.08 -10.72
C ALA A 120 -13.84 -8.87 -11.40
N GLU A 121 -13.22 -8.34 -12.45
CA GLU A 121 -12.11 -9.01 -13.15
C GLU A 121 -10.88 -9.13 -12.24
N HIS A 122 -10.60 -8.09 -11.46
CA HIS A 122 -9.55 -8.14 -10.44
C HIS A 122 -9.86 -9.21 -9.39
N LEU A 123 -11.10 -9.27 -8.90
CA LEU A 123 -11.51 -10.28 -7.92
C LEU A 123 -11.30 -11.70 -8.47
N GLU A 124 -11.69 -11.98 -9.71
CA GLU A 124 -11.46 -13.28 -10.34
C GLU A 124 -9.97 -13.65 -10.35
N ALA A 125 -9.11 -12.71 -10.76
CA ALA A 125 -7.66 -12.91 -10.74
C ALA A 125 -7.13 -13.20 -9.34
N VAL A 126 -7.62 -12.46 -8.33
CA VAL A 126 -7.21 -12.66 -6.92
C VAL A 126 -7.64 -14.03 -6.42
N LEU A 127 -8.87 -14.45 -6.69
CA LEU A 127 -9.39 -15.76 -6.24
C LEU A 127 -8.67 -16.93 -6.91
N GLU A 128 -8.26 -16.76 -8.18
CA GLU A 128 -7.46 -17.73 -8.93
C GLU A 128 -6.04 -17.85 -8.36
N MET A 129 -5.36 -16.72 -8.12
CA MET A 129 -3.99 -16.71 -7.62
C MET A 129 -3.90 -17.09 -6.13
N ALA A 130 -4.94 -16.75 -5.36
CA ALA A 130 -5.06 -17.00 -3.92
C ALA A 130 -3.79 -16.57 -3.14
N PRO A 131 -3.45 -15.27 -3.15
CA PRO A 131 -2.32 -14.76 -2.36
C PRO A 131 -2.61 -14.94 -0.86
N ALA A 132 -1.57 -14.90 -0.04
CA ALA A 132 -1.72 -14.92 1.41
C ALA A 132 -2.46 -13.66 1.90
N VAL A 133 -2.18 -12.51 1.27
CA VAL A 133 -2.70 -11.21 1.67
C VAL A 133 -3.20 -10.40 0.48
N VAL A 134 -4.32 -9.72 0.66
CA VAL A 134 -4.78 -8.63 -0.22
C VAL A 134 -4.91 -7.37 0.62
N SER A 135 -4.28 -6.29 0.16
CA SER A 135 -4.41 -4.98 0.80
C SER A 135 -5.16 -3.99 -0.06
N PHE A 136 -5.83 -3.04 0.58
CA PHE A 136 -6.57 -1.98 -0.08
C PHE A 136 -6.07 -0.61 0.35
N HIS A 137 -6.16 0.35 -0.56
CA HIS A 137 -5.94 1.76 -0.29
C HIS A 137 -7.17 2.57 -0.68
N PHE A 138 -7.47 3.62 0.08
CA PHE A 138 -8.71 4.42 -0.01
C PHE A 138 -9.99 3.69 0.45
N GLY A 139 -9.88 2.82 1.46
CA GLY A 139 -11.01 2.13 2.08
C GLY A 139 -11.11 0.65 1.72
N LEU A 140 -12.33 0.16 1.48
CA LEU A 140 -12.62 -1.23 1.09
C LEU A 140 -13.61 -1.25 -0.08
N PRO A 141 -13.54 -2.24 -0.99
CA PRO A 141 -14.46 -2.35 -2.11
C PRO A 141 -15.88 -2.66 -1.62
N SER A 142 -16.89 -2.71 -2.50
CA SER A 142 -18.25 -3.08 -2.12
C SER A 142 -18.31 -4.46 -1.43
N GLU A 143 -19.34 -4.73 -0.64
CA GLU A 143 -19.48 -6.01 0.06
C GLU A 143 -19.54 -7.21 -0.91
N SER A 144 -20.10 -7.02 -2.12
CA SER A 144 -20.12 -8.05 -3.16
C SER A 144 -18.72 -8.43 -3.66
N LEU A 145 -17.77 -7.49 -3.64
CA LEU A 145 -16.38 -7.72 -4.02
C LEU A 145 -15.52 -8.15 -2.83
N PHE A 146 -15.84 -7.68 -1.62
CA PHE A 146 -15.04 -7.93 -0.42
C PHE A 146 -15.34 -9.30 0.21
N ARG A 147 -16.61 -9.68 0.31
CA ARG A 147 -17.03 -10.94 0.94
C ARG A 147 -16.35 -12.19 0.36
N PRO A 148 -16.21 -12.34 -0.97
CA PRO A 148 -15.56 -13.53 -1.55
C PRO A 148 -14.10 -13.70 -1.12
N LEU A 149 -13.38 -12.62 -0.82
CA LEU A 149 -12.01 -12.69 -0.31
C LEU A 149 -11.97 -13.31 1.09
N ARG A 150 -12.89 -12.88 1.97
CA ARG A 150 -13.04 -13.43 3.32
C ARG A 150 -13.51 -14.88 3.29
N ASP A 151 -14.49 -15.20 2.45
CA ASP A 151 -15.00 -16.57 2.28
C ASP A 151 -13.90 -17.52 1.77
N ARG A 152 -12.92 -16.99 1.01
CA ARG A 152 -11.72 -17.73 0.57
C ARG A 152 -10.64 -17.85 1.64
N GLY A 153 -10.76 -17.13 2.75
CA GLY A 153 -9.79 -17.10 3.84
C GLY A 153 -8.54 -16.27 3.55
N ILE A 154 -8.58 -15.39 2.54
CA ILE A 154 -7.50 -14.46 2.22
C ILE A 154 -7.42 -13.41 3.33
N PHE A 155 -6.22 -13.18 3.87
CA PHE A 155 -6.03 -12.15 4.90
C PHE A 155 -6.10 -10.76 4.25
N THR A 156 -6.89 -9.86 4.84
CA THR A 156 -7.15 -8.54 4.26
C THR A 156 -6.59 -7.42 5.12
N MET A 157 -6.01 -6.42 4.47
CA MET A 157 -5.48 -5.23 5.14
C MET A 157 -6.02 -3.97 4.45
N SER A 158 -6.20 -2.87 5.16
CA SER A 158 -6.48 -1.58 4.53
C SER A 158 -5.90 -0.42 5.31
N SER A 159 -5.57 0.66 4.60
CA SER A 159 -5.01 1.87 5.19
C SER A 159 -6.07 2.73 5.87
N ALA A 160 -5.76 3.20 7.07
CA ALA A 160 -6.49 4.24 7.80
C ALA A 160 -5.53 5.36 8.17
N THR A 161 -6.03 6.60 8.10
CA THR A 161 -5.27 7.82 8.42
C THR A 161 -5.80 8.52 9.68
N ASN A 162 -6.91 8.03 10.22
CA ASN A 162 -7.48 8.44 11.50
C ASN A 162 -8.23 7.29 12.18
N VAL A 163 -8.65 7.49 13.42
CA VAL A 163 -9.34 6.47 14.23
C VAL A 163 -10.72 6.09 13.66
N ALA A 164 -11.45 7.06 13.10
CA ALA A 164 -12.80 6.80 12.56
C ALA A 164 -12.72 5.86 11.35
N GLU A 165 -11.75 6.06 10.46
CA GLU A 165 -11.45 5.17 9.35
C GLU A 165 -11.06 3.77 9.83
N ALA A 166 -10.19 3.66 10.82
CA ALA A 166 -9.76 2.36 11.37
C ALA A 166 -10.96 1.54 11.90
N ARG A 167 -11.85 2.18 12.67
CA ARG A 167 -13.10 1.55 13.17
C ARG A 167 -14.05 1.18 12.03
N ALA A 168 -14.18 2.04 11.02
CA ALA A 168 -15.02 1.75 9.86
C ALA A 168 -14.52 0.50 9.12
N LEU A 169 -13.21 0.36 8.94
CA LEU A 169 -12.60 -0.82 8.31
C LEU A 169 -12.78 -2.08 9.17
N GLU A 170 -12.53 -2.01 10.48
CA GLU A 170 -12.73 -3.13 11.40
C GLU A 170 -14.20 -3.60 11.40
N SER A 171 -15.16 -2.67 11.45
CA SER A 171 -16.60 -3.01 11.42
C SER A 171 -17.03 -3.75 10.15
N ARG A 172 -16.26 -3.62 9.07
CA ARG A 172 -16.48 -4.32 7.80
C ARG A 172 -15.74 -5.66 7.71
N GLY A 173 -14.93 -6.00 8.72
CA GLY A 173 -14.24 -7.28 8.85
C GLY A 173 -12.91 -7.35 8.11
N VAL A 174 -12.14 -6.26 8.07
CA VAL A 174 -10.73 -6.33 7.66
C VAL A 174 -9.90 -7.05 8.74
N ASP A 175 -8.84 -7.76 8.37
CA ASP A 175 -8.05 -8.54 9.33
C ASP A 175 -6.91 -7.73 9.98
N ALA A 176 -6.45 -6.64 9.36
CA ALA A 176 -5.50 -5.71 9.96
C ALA A 176 -5.64 -4.27 9.42
N ILE A 177 -5.26 -3.30 10.25
CA ILE A 177 -5.23 -1.88 9.88
C ILE A 177 -3.80 -1.44 9.58
N ILE A 178 -3.60 -0.78 8.44
CA ILE A 178 -2.36 -0.05 8.14
C ILE A 178 -2.56 1.39 8.60
N ALA A 179 -2.03 1.77 9.76
CA ALA A 179 -2.09 3.13 10.29
C ALA A 179 -1.07 4.00 9.54
N GLN A 180 -1.53 4.74 8.52
CA GLN A 180 -0.70 5.58 7.66
C GLN A 180 -0.60 7.00 8.21
N GLY A 181 0.51 7.29 8.90
CA GLY A 181 0.81 8.62 9.39
C GLY A 181 1.11 9.64 8.28
N PHE A 182 1.16 10.90 8.65
CA PHE A 182 1.39 12.01 7.71
C PHE A 182 2.78 11.97 7.04
N GLU A 183 3.75 11.33 7.68
CA GLU A 183 5.12 11.13 7.19
C GLU A 183 5.22 10.10 6.06
N ALA A 184 4.14 9.40 5.71
CA ALA A 184 4.13 8.44 4.61
C ALA A 184 4.29 9.14 3.26
N GLY A 185 5.17 8.59 2.41
CA GLY A 185 5.25 8.99 1.00
C GLY A 185 4.13 8.37 0.15
N GLY A 186 3.96 8.88 -1.07
CA GLY A 186 2.90 8.44 -1.98
C GLY A 186 1.55 9.07 -1.65
N HIS A 187 0.46 8.41 -2.06
CA HIS A 187 -0.89 8.90 -1.81
C HIS A 187 -1.27 8.79 -0.33
N ARG A 188 -2.03 9.76 0.18
CA ARG A 188 -2.70 9.64 1.48
C ARG A 188 -3.90 8.72 1.34
N GLY A 189 -4.00 7.69 2.19
CA GLY A 189 -5.07 6.69 2.15
C GLY A 189 -6.41 7.15 2.71
N THR A 190 -6.54 8.43 3.06
CA THR A 190 -7.76 9.04 3.62
C THR A 190 -8.93 8.85 2.66
N PHE A 191 -10.04 8.33 3.17
CA PHE A 191 -11.26 8.04 2.40
C PHE A 191 -12.53 8.59 3.05
N ALA A 192 -12.44 9.11 4.28
CA ALA A 192 -13.53 9.80 4.94
C ALA A 192 -13.29 11.32 4.95
N GLU A 193 -14.34 12.09 4.66
CA GLU A 193 -14.29 13.55 4.77
C GLU A 193 -14.44 14.02 6.23
N PRO A 194 -13.83 15.17 6.59
CA PRO A 194 -12.95 16.00 5.75
C PRO A 194 -11.54 15.40 5.61
N TYR A 195 -10.94 15.48 4.42
CA TYR A 195 -9.61 14.88 4.16
C TYR A 195 -8.51 15.38 5.10
N ALA A 196 -8.60 16.63 5.56
CA ALA A 196 -7.67 17.19 6.54
C ALA A 196 -7.66 16.44 7.88
N ALA A 197 -8.73 15.73 8.23
CA ALA A 197 -8.76 14.88 9.42
C ALA A 197 -7.80 13.68 9.33
N GLY A 198 -7.32 13.36 8.12
CA GLY A 198 -6.29 12.37 7.90
C GLY A 198 -4.88 12.87 8.16
N GLU A 199 -4.63 14.15 8.46
CA GLU A 199 -3.28 14.73 8.55
C GLU A 199 -2.61 14.51 9.93
N ILE A 200 -2.65 13.27 10.43
CA ILE A 200 -2.12 12.90 11.75
C ILE A 200 -0.76 12.20 11.59
N GLY A 201 0.26 12.67 12.31
CA GLY A 201 1.60 12.06 12.29
C GLY A 201 1.64 10.65 12.89
N THR A 202 2.55 9.79 12.41
CA THR A 202 2.68 8.38 12.78
C THR A 202 2.77 8.18 14.29
N LEU A 203 3.56 9.03 14.99
CA LEU A 203 3.75 8.96 16.44
C LEU A 203 2.42 9.07 17.21
N SER A 204 1.50 9.92 16.73
CA SER A 204 0.19 10.13 17.36
C SER A 204 -0.86 9.17 16.85
N LEU A 205 -0.83 8.84 15.55
CA LEU A 205 -1.86 8.01 14.91
C LEU A 205 -1.81 6.56 15.40
N VAL A 206 -0.61 5.96 15.45
CA VAL A 206 -0.43 4.54 15.76
C VAL A 206 -1.06 4.15 17.11
N PRO A 207 -0.70 4.77 18.25
CA PRO A 207 -1.27 4.37 19.54
C PRO A 207 -2.79 4.61 19.62
N GLN A 208 -3.28 5.70 19.02
CA GLN A 208 -4.72 5.98 18.99
C GLN A 208 -5.51 4.94 18.20
N VAL A 209 -4.96 4.44 17.09
CA VAL A 209 -5.59 3.36 16.32
C VAL A 209 -5.51 2.06 17.09
N VAL A 210 -4.36 1.72 17.67
CA VAL A 210 -4.16 0.52 18.51
C VAL A 210 -5.18 0.46 19.64
N ASP A 211 -5.41 1.57 20.35
CA ASP A 211 -6.37 1.64 21.45
C ASP A 211 -7.84 1.56 20.99
N ALA A 212 -8.11 1.83 19.71
CA ALA A 212 -9.46 1.98 19.17
C ALA A 212 -9.99 0.77 18.42
N VAL A 213 -9.14 -0.19 18.05
CA VAL A 213 -9.50 -1.42 17.32
C VAL A 213 -8.98 -2.66 18.05
N SER A 214 -9.58 -3.81 17.79
CA SER A 214 -9.19 -5.10 18.37
C SER A 214 -8.24 -5.91 17.48
N ILE A 215 -8.21 -5.63 16.18
CA ILE A 215 -7.37 -6.30 15.18
C ILE A 215 -5.93 -5.74 15.12
N PRO A 216 -4.95 -6.49 14.56
CA PRO A 216 -3.57 -6.02 14.42
C PRO A 216 -3.44 -4.68 13.70
N VAL A 217 -2.52 -3.84 14.19
CA VAL A 217 -2.17 -2.55 13.58
C VAL A 217 -0.74 -2.58 13.04
N ILE A 218 -0.58 -2.15 11.79
CA ILE A 218 0.68 -2.04 11.08
C ILE A 218 1.00 -0.55 10.92
N ALA A 219 2.09 -0.07 11.52
CA ALA A 219 2.49 1.33 11.43
C ALA A 219 3.13 1.64 10.06
N ALA A 220 2.71 2.72 9.41
CA ALA A 220 3.27 3.16 8.13
C ALA A 220 3.52 4.67 8.14
N GLY A 221 4.67 5.08 7.61
CA GLY A 221 5.06 6.49 7.45
C GLY A 221 6.22 6.90 8.35
N GLY A 222 7.26 7.48 7.75
CA GLY A 222 8.47 7.94 8.46
C GLY A 222 9.39 6.83 9.01
N ILE A 223 9.07 5.54 8.82
CA ILE A 223 9.87 4.42 9.32
C ILE A 223 10.88 4.00 8.24
N ALA A 224 12.18 4.12 8.55
CA ALA A 224 13.26 3.81 7.60
C ALA A 224 14.36 2.89 8.17
N ASP A 225 14.43 2.72 9.48
CA ASP A 225 15.45 1.88 10.14
C ASP A 225 14.94 1.21 11.41
N GLY A 226 15.79 0.42 12.06
CA GLY A 226 15.45 -0.33 13.26
C GLY A 226 14.96 0.53 14.44
N ARG A 227 15.32 1.81 14.53
CA ARG A 227 14.86 2.71 15.61
C ARG A 227 13.40 3.07 15.40
N GLY A 228 13.03 3.41 14.16
CA GLY A 228 11.63 3.65 13.80
C GLY A 228 10.77 2.41 13.99
N ILE A 229 11.32 1.22 13.67
CA ILE A 229 10.64 -0.05 13.91
C ILE A 229 10.43 -0.28 15.41
N ALA A 230 11.47 -0.13 16.24
CA ALA A 230 11.37 -0.29 17.68
C ALA A 230 10.36 0.70 18.30
N ALA A 231 10.34 1.95 17.83
CA ALA A 231 9.38 2.95 18.28
C ALA A 231 7.93 2.56 17.93
N ALA A 232 7.68 2.11 16.69
CA ALA A 232 6.35 1.67 16.27
C ALA A 232 5.83 0.48 17.11
N LEU A 233 6.70 -0.50 17.37
CA LEU A 233 6.36 -1.63 18.24
C LEU A 233 6.08 -1.18 19.69
N ALA A 234 6.84 -0.22 20.20
CA ALA A 234 6.61 0.35 21.53
C ALA A 234 5.28 1.13 21.64
N LEU A 235 4.79 1.68 20.52
CA LEU A 235 3.46 2.31 20.42
C LEU A 235 2.31 1.30 20.29
N GLY A 236 2.62 -0.01 20.28
CA GLY A 236 1.63 -1.08 20.23
C GLY A 236 1.34 -1.65 18.83
N ALA A 237 2.07 -1.21 17.79
CA ALA A 237 1.93 -1.83 16.49
C ALA A 237 2.44 -3.28 16.51
N GLU A 238 1.79 -4.16 15.75
CA GLU A 238 2.20 -5.55 15.53
C GLU A 238 3.00 -5.73 14.24
N GLY A 239 3.19 -4.66 13.48
CA GLY A 239 4.11 -4.64 12.36
C GLY A 239 4.35 -3.24 11.84
N VAL A 240 5.23 -3.17 10.86
CA VAL A 240 5.61 -1.93 10.20
C VAL A 240 5.52 -2.11 8.69
N GLN A 241 5.06 -1.08 7.99
CA GLN A 241 5.06 -1.04 6.54
C GLN A 241 6.02 0.04 6.05
N LEU A 242 7.07 -0.38 5.33
CA LEU A 242 8.16 0.47 4.87
C LEU A 242 8.08 0.61 3.35
N GLY A 243 7.92 1.84 2.87
CA GLY A 243 7.94 2.17 1.43
C GLY A 243 9.27 2.74 0.99
N THR A 244 9.53 4.00 1.36
CA THR A 244 10.72 4.77 0.95
C THR A 244 12.04 4.02 1.15
N ALA A 245 12.18 3.25 2.24
CA ALA A 245 13.37 2.47 2.54
C ALA A 245 13.72 1.41 1.48
N PHE A 246 12.75 0.97 0.67
CA PHE A 246 12.93 -0.03 -0.39
C PHE A 246 13.07 0.56 -1.79
N LEU A 247 12.87 1.87 -1.97
CA LEU A 247 12.96 2.51 -3.30
C LEU A 247 14.37 2.42 -3.89
N THR A 248 15.40 2.43 -3.06
CA THR A 248 16.80 2.36 -3.52
C THR A 248 17.35 0.93 -3.57
N CYS A 249 16.52 -0.10 -3.39
CA CYS A 249 16.90 -1.50 -3.65
C CYS A 249 17.17 -1.71 -5.16
N PRO A 250 18.10 -2.61 -5.52
CA PRO A 250 18.37 -2.93 -6.93
C PRO A 250 17.19 -3.61 -7.63
N GLU A 251 16.33 -4.30 -6.89
CA GLU A 251 15.13 -4.96 -7.41
C GLU A 251 13.98 -3.98 -7.68
N SER A 252 14.05 -2.75 -7.18
CA SER A 252 13.00 -1.73 -7.41
C SER A 252 13.05 -1.17 -8.82
N ALA A 253 11.88 -0.98 -9.42
CA ALA A 253 11.71 -0.41 -10.77
C ALA A 253 11.86 1.11 -10.84
N VAL A 254 12.23 1.81 -9.76
CA VAL A 254 12.39 3.26 -9.83
C VAL A 254 13.45 3.65 -10.88
N PRO A 255 13.16 4.65 -11.74
CA PRO A 255 14.13 5.13 -12.71
C PRO A 255 15.38 5.74 -12.03
N PRO A 256 16.54 5.76 -12.71
CA PRO A 256 17.77 6.35 -12.17
C PRO A 256 17.58 7.79 -11.66
N VAL A 257 16.84 8.63 -12.40
CA VAL A 257 16.57 10.02 -11.98
C VAL A 257 15.86 10.12 -10.63
N TYR A 258 14.97 9.18 -10.32
CA TYR A 258 14.27 9.14 -9.04
C TYR A 258 15.23 8.66 -7.94
N ARG A 259 15.98 7.59 -8.20
CA ARG A 259 16.99 7.07 -7.27
C ARG A 259 18.03 8.13 -6.89
N ASP A 260 18.51 8.89 -7.86
CA ASP A 260 19.47 9.97 -7.65
C ASP A 260 18.88 11.11 -6.82
N ALA A 261 17.62 11.47 -7.06
CA ALA A 261 16.93 12.48 -6.27
C ALA A 261 16.80 12.06 -4.79
N LEU A 262 16.43 10.81 -4.52
CA LEU A 262 16.36 10.27 -3.17
C LEU A 262 17.73 10.29 -2.48
N ASN A 263 18.77 9.82 -3.17
CA ASN A 263 20.12 9.79 -2.61
C ASN A 263 20.66 11.19 -2.30
N ARG A 264 20.37 12.19 -3.15
CA ARG A 264 20.74 13.60 -2.90
C ARG A 264 19.99 14.19 -1.70
N SER A 265 18.73 13.81 -1.48
CA SER A 265 17.95 14.32 -0.34
C SER A 265 18.40 13.76 1.01
N ALA A 266 19.12 12.63 1.01
CA ALA A 266 19.61 11.97 2.21
C ALA A 266 21.05 12.40 2.61
N ALA A 267 21.75 13.13 1.74
CA ALA A 267 23.10 13.64 1.94
C ALA A 267 23.09 15.06 2.53
#